data_AF-A0A7J0BP17-F1
#
_entry.id   AF-A0A7J0BP17-F1
#
_cell.length_a   1.000
_cell.length_b   1.000
_cell.length_c   1.000
_cell.angle_alpha   90.00
_cell.angle_beta   90.00
_cell.angle_gamma   90.00
#
_symmetry.space_group_name_H-M   'P 1'
#
loop_
_entity.id
_entity.type
_entity.pdbx_description
1 polymer ?
#
loop_
_entity_poly.entity_id
_entity_poly.type
_entity_poly.pdbx_seq_one_letter_code
_entity_poly.pdbx_strand_id
1 'polypeptide(L)'
;MVPCFICGKDATGGFIHGFVPAPDSQKVGLCPQHDTLENKKKAILHWIIAMKADVANQNALNAVRLKAPLRYTLSIRYSDGGVVSIPCLSWDITDSNTLQITRLDRTLSFVPLHHVRQFDVTEDAGAAGQEASDRRTASPKDGSGN
;
A
#
# COMPACT_ATOMS: atom_id res chain seq x y z
N MET A 1 -21.68 -12.80 17.39
CA MET A 1 -22.33 -12.29 18.61
C MET A 1 -21.66 -10.99 18.99
N VAL A 2 -22.44 -9.92 19.24
CA VAL A 2 -21.89 -8.60 19.61
C VAL A 2 -21.76 -8.53 21.15
N PRO A 3 -20.55 -8.32 21.70
CA PRO A 3 -20.38 -8.22 23.14
C PRO A 3 -20.81 -6.85 23.68
N CYS A 4 -21.25 -6.83 24.94
CA CYS A 4 -21.53 -5.62 25.68
C CYS A 4 -20.23 -4.87 25.96
N PHE A 5 -20.17 -3.60 25.57
CA PHE A 5 -19.04 -2.70 25.80
C PHE A 5 -18.63 -2.56 27.27
N ILE A 6 -19.56 -2.73 28.21
CA ILE A 6 -19.31 -2.52 29.64
C ILE A 6 -18.90 -3.82 30.35
N CYS A 7 -19.62 -4.92 30.12
CA CYS A 7 -19.43 -6.16 30.88
C CYS A 7 -19.06 -7.39 30.04
N GLY A 8 -18.94 -7.26 28.72
CA GLY A 8 -18.57 -8.34 27.80
C GLY A 8 -19.65 -9.40 27.54
N LYS A 9 -20.77 -9.38 28.27
CA LYS A 9 -21.91 -10.30 28.03
C LYS A 9 -22.55 -10.06 26.66
N ASP A 10 -23.32 -11.03 26.18
CA ASP A 10 -24.06 -10.88 24.93
C ASP A 10 -24.99 -9.64 24.98
N ALA A 11 -24.91 -8.81 23.94
CA ALA A 11 -25.77 -7.64 23.77
C ALA A 11 -27.11 -7.97 23.09
N THR A 12 -27.36 -9.23 22.72
CA THR A 12 -28.65 -9.67 22.16
C THR A 12 -29.81 -9.23 23.06
N GLY A 13 -30.81 -8.59 22.45
CA GLY A 13 -31.98 -8.04 23.17
C GLY A 13 -31.74 -6.69 23.85
N GLY A 14 -30.54 -6.12 23.76
CA GLY A 14 -30.22 -4.75 24.17
C GLY A 14 -29.99 -3.83 22.97
N PHE A 15 -29.07 -2.87 23.12
CA PHE A 15 -28.72 -1.92 22.07
C PHE A 15 -27.51 -2.40 21.27
N ILE A 16 -27.56 -2.26 19.95
CA ILE A 16 -26.46 -2.55 19.03
C ILE A 16 -26.27 -1.34 18.11
N HIS A 17 -25.02 -0.93 17.94
CA HIS A 17 -24.62 0.14 17.04
C HIS A 17 -23.48 -0.31 16.12
N GLY A 18 -23.61 0.03 14.85
CA GLY A 18 -22.63 -0.26 13.81
C GLY A 18 -23.31 -0.27 12.45
N PHE A 19 -22.52 -0.38 11.38
CA PHE A 19 -23.08 -0.45 10.03
C PHE A 19 -23.79 -1.80 9.82
N VAL A 20 -24.94 -1.79 9.18
CA VAL A 20 -25.56 -3.00 8.60
C VAL A 20 -25.22 -2.95 7.11
N PRO A 21 -24.58 -3.98 6.51
CA PRO A 21 -24.44 -5.38 6.94
C PRO A 21 -23.07 -5.76 7.53
N ALA A 22 -22.40 -4.88 8.30
CA ALA A 22 -21.05 -5.15 8.78
C ALA A 22 -20.96 -6.37 9.71
N PRO A 23 -19.81 -7.07 9.77
CA PRO A 23 -19.59 -8.16 10.71
C PRO A 23 -19.75 -7.70 12.16
N ASP A 24 -20.06 -8.64 13.06
CA ASP A 24 -20.27 -8.33 14.49
C ASP A 24 -19.03 -7.74 15.17
N SER A 25 -17.83 -8.03 14.65
CA SER A 25 -16.57 -7.42 15.10
C SER A 25 -16.50 -5.90 14.88
N GLN A 26 -17.32 -5.36 13.98
CA GLN A 26 -17.42 -3.92 13.69
C GLN A 26 -18.65 -3.28 14.33
N LYS A 27 -19.28 -3.96 15.28
CA LYS A 27 -20.42 -3.45 16.03
C LYS A 27 -20.05 -3.33 17.50
N VAL A 28 -20.70 -2.40 18.18
CA VAL A 28 -20.66 -2.26 19.63
C VAL A 28 -22.05 -2.53 20.19
N GLY A 29 -22.13 -3.18 21.34
CA GLY A 29 -23.41 -3.51 21.97
C GLY A 29 -23.48 -3.11 23.43
N LEU A 30 -24.71 -3.07 23.96
CA LEU A 30 -25.02 -2.99 25.39
C LEU A 30 -26.04 -4.08 25.70
N CYS A 31 -25.78 -4.90 26.72
CA CYS A 31 -26.77 -5.85 27.20
C CYS A 31 -27.95 -5.11 27.88
N PRO A 32 -29.12 -5.74 28.04
CA PRO A 32 -30.32 -5.09 28.60
C PRO A 32 -30.09 -4.38 29.94
N GLN A 33 -29.22 -4.93 30.80
CA GLN A 33 -28.88 -4.36 32.11
C GLN A 33 -28.09 -3.05 32.02
N HIS A 34 -27.39 -2.82 30.91
CA HIS A 34 -26.56 -1.64 30.69
C HIS A 34 -27.18 -0.68 29.66
N ASP A 35 -28.40 -0.96 29.19
CA ASP A 35 -29.03 -0.22 28.10
C ASP A 35 -29.63 1.15 28.54
N THR A 36 -28.79 2.01 29.08
CA THR A 36 -29.18 3.38 29.49
C THR A 36 -28.78 4.40 28.43
N LEU A 37 -29.46 5.55 28.40
CA LEU A 37 -29.15 6.62 27.43
C LEU A 37 -27.70 7.12 27.57
N GLU A 38 -27.19 7.22 28.79
CA GLU A 38 -25.80 7.63 29.04
C GLU A 38 -24.81 6.60 28.47
N ASN A 39 -25.06 5.31 28.70
CA ASN A 39 -24.22 4.24 28.19
C ASN A 39 -24.28 4.13 26.67
N LYS A 40 -25.45 4.37 26.05
CA LYS A 40 -25.59 4.44 24.57
C LYS A 40 -24.65 5.50 23.99
N LYS A 41 -24.63 6.70 24.56
CA LYS A 41 -23.72 7.78 24.12
C LYS A 41 -22.26 7.35 24.23
N LYS A 42 -21.86 6.72 25.34
CA LYS A 42 -20.49 6.20 25.53
C LYS A 42 -20.15 5.11 24.51
N ALA A 43 -21.05 4.17 24.26
CA ALA A 43 -20.86 3.09 23.29
C ALA A 43 -20.71 3.62 21.86
N ILE A 44 -21.56 4.56 21.44
CA ILE A 44 -21.47 5.19 20.11
C ILE A 44 -20.14 5.95 19.96
N LEU A 45 -19.74 6.75 20.96
CA LEU A 45 -18.46 7.46 20.93
C LEU A 45 -17.28 6.49 20.84
N HIS A 46 -17.31 5.40 21.62
CA HIS A 46 -16.30 4.36 21.56
C HIS A 46 -16.21 3.74 20.15
N TRP A 47 -17.35 3.42 19.54
CA TRP A 47 -17.40 2.89 18.18
C TRP A 47 -16.85 3.86 17.14
N ILE A 48 -17.18 5.15 17.22
CA ILE A 48 -16.63 6.18 16.30
C ILE A 48 -15.10 6.24 16.40
N ILE A 49 -14.56 6.20 17.62
CA ILE A 49 -13.11 6.23 17.84
C ILE A 49 -12.45 4.97 17.27
N ALA A 50 -13.04 3.79 17.56
CA ALA A 50 -12.53 2.52 17.06
C ALA A 50 -12.51 2.45 15.53
N MET A 51 -13.59 2.89 14.86
CA MET A 51 -13.66 2.91 13.40
C MET A 51 -12.67 3.89 12.77
N LYS A 52 -12.49 5.08 13.36
CA LYS A 52 -11.46 6.03 12.90
C LYS A 52 -10.06 5.44 13.00
N ALA A 53 -9.75 4.77 14.10
CA ALA A 53 -8.47 4.10 14.30
C ALA A 53 -8.26 2.97 13.29
N ASP A 54 -9.29 2.15 13.04
CA ASP A 54 -9.22 1.07 12.06
C ASP A 54 -8.99 1.59 10.63
N VAL A 55 -9.74 2.61 10.21
CA VAL A 55 -9.54 3.26 8.89
C VAL A 55 -8.13 3.83 8.77
N ALA A 56 -7.62 4.51 9.80
CA ALA A 56 -6.26 5.04 9.80
C ALA A 56 -5.21 3.92 9.66
N ASN A 57 -5.40 2.81 10.37
CA ASN A 57 -4.53 1.65 10.29
C ASN A 57 -4.57 0.99 8.90
N GLN A 58 -5.76 0.80 8.33
CA GLN A 58 -5.91 0.28 6.97
C GLN A 58 -5.27 1.20 5.93
N ASN A 59 -5.42 2.51 6.08
CA ASN A 59 -4.76 3.48 5.21
C ASN A 59 -3.23 3.42 5.34
N ALA A 60 -2.69 3.25 6.54
CA ALA A 60 -1.25 3.10 6.74
C ALA A 60 -0.73 1.80 6.10
N LEU A 61 -1.42 0.67 6.29
CA LEU A 61 -1.08 -0.61 5.66
C LEU A 61 -1.15 -0.54 4.13
N ASN A 62 -2.18 0.13 3.59
CA ASN A 62 -2.34 0.31 2.15
C ASN A 62 -1.36 1.34 1.58
N ALA A 63 -0.96 2.38 2.31
CA ALA A 63 0.07 3.31 1.88
C ALA A 63 1.41 2.60 1.65
N VAL A 64 1.74 1.60 2.48
CA VAL A 64 2.91 0.73 2.26
C VAL A 64 2.76 -0.10 0.97
N ARG A 65 1.56 -0.63 0.70
CA ARG A 65 1.27 -1.41 -0.52
C ARG A 65 1.19 -0.57 -1.80
N LEU A 66 0.84 0.70 -1.67
CA LEU A 66 0.66 1.65 -2.78
C LEU A 66 1.90 2.49 -3.08
N LYS A 67 3.02 2.28 -2.36
CA LYS A 67 4.30 2.83 -2.81
C LYS A 67 4.54 2.33 -4.25
N ALA A 68 4.77 3.27 -5.16
CA ALA A 68 5.08 2.94 -6.56
C ALA A 68 6.18 1.86 -6.56
N PRO A 69 5.99 0.75 -7.30
CA PRO A 69 6.98 -0.31 -7.28
C PRO A 69 8.30 0.28 -7.78
N LEU A 70 9.36 0.09 -6.98
CA LEU A 70 10.70 0.49 -7.35
C LEU A 70 11.04 -0.19 -8.68
N ARG A 71 11.54 0.60 -9.62
CA ARG A 71 11.95 0.12 -10.93
C ARG A 71 13.45 -0.06 -10.91
N TYR A 72 13.90 -1.13 -11.51
CA TYR A 72 15.30 -1.46 -11.63
C TYR A 72 15.62 -1.71 -13.09
N THR A 73 16.86 -1.43 -13.48
CA THR A 73 17.41 -1.91 -14.73
C THR A 73 18.46 -2.97 -14.41
N LEU A 74 18.19 -4.19 -14.85
CA LEU A 74 19.08 -5.34 -14.71
C LEU A 74 19.93 -5.46 -15.98
N SER A 75 21.24 -5.28 -15.86
CA SER A 75 22.18 -5.44 -16.97
C SER A 75 22.88 -6.79 -16.85
N ILE A 76 22.64 -7.68 -17.81
CA ILE A 76 23.18 -9.05 -17.83
C ILE A 76 24.26 -9.11 -18.91
N ARG A 77 25.46 -9.53 -18.51
CA ARG A 77 26.57 -9.85 -19.41
C ARG A 77 26.65 -11.36 -19.57
N TYR A 78 26.46 -11.84 -20.79
CA TYR A 78 26.53 -13.26 -21.12
C TYR A 78 27.98 -13.72 -21.32
N SER A 79 28.21 -15.00 -21.07
CA SER A 79 29.52 -15.65 -21.22
C SER A 79 30.01 -15.70 -22.67
N ASP A 80 29.09 -15.64 -23.64
CA ASP A 80 29.36 -15.64 -25.09
C ASP A 80 29.69 -14.25 -25.67
N GLY A 81 29.62 -13.19 -24.85
CA GLY A 81 29.98 -11.82 -25.24
C GLY A 81 28.82 -10.85 -25.45
N GLY A 82 27.56 -11.25 -25.20
CA GLY A 82 26.41 -10.35 -25.24
C GLY A 82 26.20 -9.52 -23.96
N VAL A 83 25.55 -8.35 -24.08
CA VAL A 83 25.01 -7.60 -22.94
C VAL A 83 23.55 -7.23 -23.22
N VAL A 84 22.67 -7.47 -22.26
CA VAL A 84 21.26 -7.05 -22.32
C VAL A 84 20.89 -6.26 -21.08
N SER A 85 20.16 -5.16 -21.26
CA SER A 85 19.57 -4.39 -20.16
C SER A 85 18.06 -4.58 -20.16
N ILE A 86 17.53 -5.03 -19.02
CA ILE A 86 16.12 -5.40 -18.86
C ILE A 86 15.53 -4.55 -17.73
N PRO A 87 14.53 -3.68 -18.01
CA PRO A 87 13.81 -3.00 -16.95
C PRO A 87 12.88 -4.00 -16.23
N CYS A 88 12.96 -4.02 -14.90
CA CYS A 88 12.27 -4.96 -14.04
C CYS A 88 11.76 -4.30 -12.74
N LEU A 89 10.81 -4.98 -12.10
CA LEU A 89 10.29 -4.62 -10.78
C LEU A 89 11.00 -5.39 -9.67
N SER A 90 11.46 -6.60 -9.98
CA SER A 90 12.24 -7.44 -9.07
C SER A 90 13.04 -8.48 -9.86
N TRP A 91 14.06 -9.03 -9.21
CA TRP A 91 14.85 -10.15 -9.70
C TRP A 91 15.13 -11.10 -8.53
N ASP A 92 15.26 -12.39 -8.82
CA ASP A 92 15.62 -13.41 -7.83
C ASP A 92 16.39 -14.57 -8.48
N ILE A 93 17.21 -15.26 -7.69
CA ILE A 93 17.90 -16.48 -8.09
C ILE A 93 17.14 -17.67 -7.52
N THR A 94 16.56 -18.45 -8.41
CA THR A 94 15.82 -19.67 -8.06
C THR A 94 16.75 -20.85 -7.74
N ASP A 95 16.24 -21.82 -6.99
CA ASP A 95 16.93 -23.08 -6.67
C ASP A 95 17.34 -23.90 -7.91
N SER A 96 16.69 -23.64 -9.06
CA SER A 96 17.00 -24.25 -10.36
C SER A 96 18.13 -23.56 -11.12
N ASN A 97 18.93 -22.71 -10.46
CA ASN A 97 20.05 -21.98 -11.07
C ASN A 97 19.61 -21.09 -12.25
N THR A 98 18.42 -20.49 -12.13
CA THR A 98 17.88 -19.53 -13.09
C THR A 98 17.66 -18.18 -12.44
N LEU A 99 18.01 -17.12 -13.16
CA LEU A 99 17.69 -15.74 -12.81
C LEU A 99 16.25 -15.46 -13.25
N GLN A 100 15.35 -15.35 -12.27
CA GLN A 100 13.97 -14.97 -12.49
C GLN A 100 13.87 -13.45 -12.45
N ILE A 101 13.21 -12.87 -13.45
CA ILE A 101 13.09 -11.42 -13.63
C ILE A 101 11.61 -11.09 -13.78
N THR A 102 11.07 -10.27 -12.88
CA THR A 102 9.71 -9.74 -13.01
C THR A 102 9.78 -8.45 -13.81
N ARG A 103 9.30 -8.46 -15.05
CA ARG A 103 9.32 -7.29 -15.94
C ARG A 103 8.29 -6.24 -15.52
N LEU A 104 8.37 -5.04 -16.12
CA LEU A 104 7.44 -3.93 -15.84
C LEU A 104 5.98 -4.25 -16.16
N ASP A 105 5.73 -5.12 -17.14
CA ASP A 105 4.41 -5.62 -17.53
C ASP A 105 3.91 -6.77 -16.63
N ARG A 106 4.65 -7.09 -15.56
CA ARG A 106 4.41 -8.19 -14.62
C ARG A 106 4.56 -9.60 -15.23
N THR A 107 5.14 -9.70 -16.42
CA THR A 107 5.55 -11.00 -16.96
C THR A 107 6.83 -11.48 -16.28
N LEU A 108 7.00 -12.80 -16.25
CA LEU A 108 8.20 -13.43 -15.73
C LEU A 108 9.09 -13.86 -16.89
N SER A 109 10.36 -13.47 -16.82
CA SER A 109 11.43 -13.98 -17.68
C SER A 109 12.39 -14.81 -16.85
N PHE A 110 12.90 -15.89 -17.44
CA PHE A 110 13.88 -16.76 -16.80
C PHE A 110 15.14 -16.84 -17.66
N VAL A 111 16.30 -16.53 -17.07
CA VAL A 111 17.60 -16.59 -17.74
C VAL A 111 18.47 -17.63 -17.02
N PRO A 112 18.93 -18.69 -17.69
CA PRO A 112 19.80 -19.67 -17.06
C PRO A 112 21.16 -19.07 -16.66
N LEU A 113 21.56 -19.23 -15.40
CA LEU A 113 22.77 -18.58 -14.88
C LEU A 113 24.07 -19.11 -15.50
N HIS A 114 24.08 -20.32 -16.06
CA HIS A 114 25.26 -20.88 -16.74
C HIS A 114 25.65 -20.09 -18.01
N HIS A 115 24.72 -19.32 -18.58
CA HIS A 115 25.01 -18.40 -19.69
C HIS A 115 25.39 -17.00 -19.21
N VAL A 116 25.22 -16.69 -17.92
CA VAL A 116 25.45 -15.37 -17.35
C VAL A 116 26.85 -15.32 -16.73
N ARG A 117 27.69 -14.41 -17.23
CA ARG A 117 29.01 -14.15 -16.67
C ARG A 117 28.94 -13.21 -15.47
N GLN A 118 28.11 -12.18 -15.58
CA GLN A 118 27.90 -11.17 -14.56
C GLN A 118 26.54 -10.52 -14.79
N PHE A 119 25.86 -10.10 -13.72
CA PHE A 119 24.75 -9.17 -13.82
C PHE A 119 24.90 -8.06 -12.79
N ASP A 120 24.48 -6.87 -13.17
CA ASP A 120 24.52 -5.67 -12.34
C ASP A 120 23.11 -5.07 -12.27
N VAL A 121 22.77 -4.46 -11.12
CA VAL A 121 21.46 -3.87 -10.89
C VAL A 121 21.62 -2.39 -10.57
N THR A 122 20.89 -1.56 -11.29
CA THR A 122 20.73 -0.13 -11.00
C THR A 122 19.29 0.19 -10.70
N GLU A 123 19.03 0.94 -9.63
CA GLU A 123 17.71 1.49 -9.34
C GLU A 123 17.42 2.63 -10.32
N ASP A 124 16.30 2.54 -11.03
CA ASP A 124 15.83 3.62 -11.87
C ASP A 124 15.08 4.62 -10.98
N ALA A 125 15.72 5.75 -10.67
CA ALA A 125 15.11 6.88 -9.95
C ALA A 125 13.98 7.59 -10.74
N GLY A 126 13.34 6.90 -11.68
CA GLY A 126 12.32 7.41 -12.59
C GLY A 126 10.89 7.22 -12.10
N ALA A 127 10.55 7.81 -10.95
CA ALA A 127 9.16 8.10 -10.55
C ALA A 127 9.01 9.15 -9.42
N ALA A 128 10.04 9.95 -9.12
CA ALA A 128 9.97 11.03 -8.14
C ALA A 128 10.71 12.27 -8.63
N GLY A 129 10.25 12.89 -9.72
CA GLY A 129 10.90 14.15 -10.16
C GLY A 129 10.63 14.67 -11.57
N GLN A 130 9.44 14.49 -12.15
CA GLN A 130 9.14 15.06 -13.48
C GLN A 130 7.91 15.99 -13.54
N GLU A 131 7.34 16.42 -12.42
CA GLU A 131 6.29 17.46 -12.40
C GLU A 131 6.79 18.87 -12.01
N ALA A 132 8.07 19.05 -11.66
CA ALA A 132 8.58 20.34 -11.16
C ALA A 132 9.19 21.28 -12.21
N SER A 133 9.35 20.86 -13.47
CA SER A 133 10.10 21.65 -14.47
C SER A 133 9.24 22.51 -15.40
N ASP A 134 7.91 22.33 -15.44
CA ASP A 134 7.08 22.94 -16.50
C ASP A 134 6.34 24.24 -16.08
N ARG A 135 6.70 24.83 -14.94
CA ARG A 135 6.08 26.08 -14.42
C ARG A 135 6.98 27.32 -14.39
N ARG A 136 8.19 27.30 -14.95
CA ARG A 136 9.08 28.48 -14.98
C ARG A 136 9.45 28.92 -16.41
N THR A 137 8.46 29.36 -17.16
CA THR A 137 8.69 30.29 -18.28
C THR A 137 7.50 31.22 -18.44
N ALA A 138 7.37 32.14 -17.49
CA ALA A 138 6.64 33.38 -17.68
C ALA A 138 7.46 34.50 -17.01
N SER A 139 8.53 34.93 -17.69
CA SER A 139 9.19 36.19 -17.37
C SER A 139 8.32 37.34 -17.88
N PRO A 140 7.98 38.33 -17.06
CA PRO A 140 7.42 39.59 -17.53
C PRO A 140 8.53 40.38 -18.24
N LYS A 141 8.25 40.88 -19.45
CA LYS A 141 9.09 41.90 -20.07
C LYS A 141 8.75 43.24 -19.42
N ASP A 142 9.62 43.70 -18.54
CA ASP A 142 9.75 45.13 -18.24
C ASP A 142 10.31 45.82 -19.48
N GLY A 143 9.54 46.74 -20.04
CA GLY A 143 9.93 47.63 -21.13
C GLY A 143 9.71 49.07 -20.70
N SER A 144 10.78 49.70 -20.25
CA SER A 144 10.86 51.13 -19.93
C SER A 144 11.38 51.91 -21.15
N GLY A 145 10.89 53.14 -21.36
CA GLY A 145 11.31 54.12 -22.39
C GLY A 145 10.26 54.29 -23.49
N ASN A 146 9.72 55.48 -23.75
CA ASN A 146 10.33 56.81 -23.78
C ASN A 146 9.29 57.89 -23.42
#